data_AF-F2C5T4-F1
#
_entry.id   AF-F2C5T4-F1
#
_cell.length_a   1.000
_cell.length_b   1.000
_cell.length_c   1.000
_cell.angle_alpha   90.00
_cell.angle_beta   90.00
_cell.angle_gamma   90.00
#
_symmetry.space_group_name_H-M   'P 1'
#
loop_
_entity.id
_entity.type
_entity.pdbx_description
1 polymer ?
#
loop_
_entity_poly.entity_id
_entity_poly.type
_entity_poly.pdbx_seq_one_letter_code
_entity_poly.pdbx_strand_id
1 'polypeptide(L)'
;MTYRKKKIWKLGCGLLILILATSIFGLYLWAKNIGKYTLQPGQSVELKVFSKTEQLEYNSELILEKKDDAKLKLSGRKGWGMKGSNTVYNVEKQSITEIIISKDGTERKDLPNDKSKSIYLESDGIVVQGEIKEVFGVTEETPYTITITNVDDKPARFEAQVVDR
;
A
#
# COMPACT_ATOMS: atom_id res chain seq x y z
N MET A 1 -29.49 -12.45 53.42
CA MET A 1 -28.42 -12.85 52.46
C MET A 1 -28.59 -12.32 51.03
N THR A 2 -29.77 -11.82 50.65
CA THR A 2 -30.16 -11.52 49.26
C THR A 2 -29.57 -10.22 48.68
N TYR A 3 -29.34 -9.20 49.51
CA TYR A 3 -28.84 -7.88 49.06
C TYR A 3 -27.37 -7.90 48.60
N ARG A 4 -26.47 -8.63 49.31
CA ARG A 4 -25.05 -8.76 48.92
C ARG A 4 -24.88 -9.47 47.58
N LYS A 5 -25.65 -10.54 47.31
CA LYS A 5 -25.61 -11.25 46.01
C LYS A 5 -26.02 -10.36 44.84
N LYS A 6 -27.08 -9.55 45.00
CA LYS A 6 -27.56 -8.61 43.96
C LYS A 6 -26.56 -7.48 43.69
N LYS A 7 -25.86 -6.99 44.73
CA LYS A 7 -24.80 -5.98 44.62
C LYS A 7 -23.55 -6.52 43.91
N ILE A 8 -23.10 -7.72 44.26
CA ILE A 8 -21.97 -8.41 43.61
C ILE A 8 -22.28 -8.67 42.13
N TRP A 9 -23.50 -9.07 41.80
CA TRP A 9 -23.91 -9.30 40.41
C TRP A 9 -23.96 -8.01 39.58
N LYS A 10 -24.43 -6.90 40.15
CA LYS A 10 -24.40 -5.58 39.48
C LYS A 10 -22.98 -5.03 39.29
N LEU A 11 -22.08 -5.23 40.27
CA LEU A 11 -20.67 -4.84 40.14
C LEU A 11 -19.94 -5.70 39.09
N GLY A 12 -20.16 -7.02 39.10
CA GLY A 12 -19.58 -7.92 38.09
C GLY A 12 -20.07 -7.63 36.67
N CYS A 13 -21.36 -7.33 36.51
CA CYS A 13 -21.94 -6.97 35.22
C CYS A 13 -21.41 -5.61 34.71
N GLY A 14 -21.27 -4.62 35.61
CA GLY A 14 -20.65 -3.33 35.27
C GLY A 14 -19.19 -3.46 34.84
N LEU A 15 -18.41 -4.31 35.53
CA LEU A 15 -17.02 -4.57 35.15
C LEU A 15 -16.91 -5.29 33.80
N LEU A 16 -17.79 -6.25 33.53
CA LEU A 16 -17.89 -6.93 32.24
C LEU A 16 -18.18 -5.96 31.08
N ILE A 17 -19.12 -5.04 31.27
CA ILE A 17 -19.46 -4.02 30.26
C ILE A 17 -18.26 -3.10 29.99
N LEU A 18 -17.51 -2.71 31.02
CA LEU A 18 -16.31 -1.88 30.87
C LEU A 18 -15.21 -2.60 30.07
N ILE A 19 -14.97 -3.88 30.36
CA ILE A 19 -13.99 -4.71 29.64
C ILE A 19 -14.42 -4.88 28.17
N LEU A 20 -15.71 -5.12 27.93
CA LEU A 20 -16.23 -5.24 26.57
C LEU A 20 -16.07 -3.93 25.79
N ALA A 21 -16.42 -2.79 26.41
CA ALA A 21 -16.32 -1.48 25.78
C ALA A 21 -14.86 -1.11 25.45
N THR A 22 -13.93 -1.37 26.37
CA THR A 22 -12.49 -1.11 26.15
C THR A 22 -11.90 -2.02 25.08
N SER A 23 -12.30 -3.30 25.03
CA SER A 23 -11.89 -4.25 23.98
C SER A 23 -12.40 -3.80 22.59
N ILE A 24 -13.69 -3.45 22.48
CA ILE A 24 -14.29 -2.95 21.23
C ILE A 24 -13.57 -1.67 20.77
N PHE A 25 -13.29 -0.75 21.70
CA PHE A 25 -12.58 0.49 21.39
C PHE A 25 -11.13 0.23 20.91
N GLY A 26 -10.42 -0.71 21.54
CA GLY A 26 -9.10 -1.14 21.11
C GLY A 26 -9.11 -1.74 19.70
N LEU A 27 -10.06 -2.62 19.41
CA LEU A 27 -10.25 -3.20 18.06
C LEU A 27 -10.57 -2.12 17.02
N TYR A 28 -11.39 -1.14 17.36
CA TYR A 28 -11.71 -0.02 16.49
C TYR A 28 -10.48 0.84 16.15
N LEU A 29 -9.65 1.16 17.15
CA LEU A 29 -8.40 1.91 16.93
C LEU A 29 -7.40 1.10 16.10
N TRP A 30 -7.29 -0.20 16.36
CA TRP A 30 -6.45 -1.10 15.57
C TRP A 30 -6.88 -1.12 14.11
N ALA A 31 -8.18 -1.35 13.84
CA ALA A 31 -8.73 -1.35 12.49
C ALA A 31 -8.50 -0.01 11.75
N LYS A 32 -8.56 1.12 12.47
CA LYS A 32 -8.27 2.45 11.91
C LYS A 32 -6.81 2.68 11.53
N ASN A 33 -5.87 1.91 12.06
CA ASN A 33 -4.44 2.05 11.77
C ASN A 33 -3.92 1.00 10.78
N ILE A 34 -4.76 0.05 10.34
CA ILE A 34 -4.36 -0.93 9.32
C ILE A 34 -3.97 -0.20 8.04
N GLY A 35 -2.81 -0.58 7.49
CA GLY A 35 -2.28 -0.03 6.26
C GLY A 35 -1.69 1.37 6.40
N LYS A 36 -1.69 1.99 7.60
CA LYS A 36 -1.09 3.31 7.83
C LYS A 36 0.33 3.18 8.34
N TYR A 37 1.27 3.85 7.69
CA TYR A 37 2.69 3.79 7.99
C TYR A 37 3.25 5.18 8.30
N THR A 38 4.22 5.22 9.20
CA THR A 38 5.10 6.37 9.41
C THR A 38 6.53 5.85 9.44
N LEU A 39 7.31 6.16 8.42
CA LEU A 39 8.70 5.71 8.29
C LEU A 39 9.65 6.88 8.54
N GLN A 40 10.62 6.69 9.43
CA GLN A 40 11.76 7.60 9.56
C GLN A 40 12.67 7.49 8.32
N PRO A 41 13.56 8.47 8.07
CA PRO A 41 14.52 8.41 6.98
C PRO A 41 15.27 7.07 6.93
N GLY A 42 15.32 6.44 5.75
CA GLY A 42 15.98 5.15 5.53
C GLY A 42 15.23 3.92 6.04
N GLN A 43 14.10 4.07 6.75
CA GLN A 43 13.28 2.93 7.16
C GLN A 43 12.47 2.37 5.98
N SER A 44 12.15 1.09 6.08
CA SER A 44 11.37 0.37 5.09
C SER A 44 10.25 -0.44 5.73
N VAL A 45 9.21 -0.71 4.95
CA VAL A 45 8.19 -1.71 5.26
C VAL A 45 8.03 -2.66 4.08
N GLU A 46 7.73 -3.92 4.40
CA GLU A 46 7.53 -5.00 3.45
C GLU A 46 6.05 -5.36 3.36
N LEU A 47 5.52 -5.40 2.14
CA LEU A 47 4.16 -5.82 1.83
C LEU A 47 4.21 -7.09 1.00
N LYS A 48 3.62 -8.17 1.52
CA LYS A 48 3.55 -9.44 0.81
C LYS A 48 2.46 -9.38 -0.27
N VAL A 49 2.84 -9.81 -1.47
CA VAL A 49 1.91 -10.11 -2.56
C VAL A 49 1.81 -11.62 -2.64
N PHE A 50 0.63 -12.15 -2.43
CA PHE A 50 0.40 -13.58 -2.58
C PHE A 50 0.22 -13.90 -4.06
N SER A 51 0.47 -15.14 -4.47
CA SER A 51 0.01 -15.63 -5.76
C SER A 51 -1.19 -16.53 -5.54
N LYS A 52 -2.12 -16.55 -6.51
CA LYS A 52 -3.26 -17.47 -6.49
C LYS A 52 -3.05 -18.48 -7.59
N THR A 53 -2.77 -19.70 -7.19
CA THR A 53 -2.45 -20.81 -8.10
C THR A 53 -3.69 -21.52 -8.65
N GLU A 54 -4.92 -21.05 -8.36
CA GLU A 54 -6.16 -21.80 -8.63
C GLU A 54 -7.33 -21.00 -9.22
N GLN A 55 -7.19 -19.69 -9.50
CA GLN A 55 -8.26 -18.88 -10.10
C GLN A 55 -7.91 -18.35 -11.48
N LEU A 56 -8.88 -18.41 -12.40
CA LEU A 56 -8.72 -18.02 -13.80
C LEU A 56 -8.45 -16.51 -13.97
N GLU A 57 -8.96 -15.68 -13.06
CA GLU A 57 -8.85 -14.22 -13.06
C GLU A 57 -8.25 -13.74 -11.73
N TYR A 58 -6.96 -14.00 -11.52
CA TYR A 58 -6.25 -13.48 -10.35
C TYR A 58 -5.71 -12.08 -10.60
N ASN A 59 -6.02 -11.12 -9.72
CA ASN A 59 -5.39 -9.81 -9.75
C ASN A 59 -5.01 -9.28 -8.37
N SER A 60 -3.73 -8.98 -8.20
CA SER A 60 -3.22 -8.28 -7.02
C SER A 60 -3.05 -6.79 -7.33
N GLU A 61 -3.50 -5.96 -6.41
CA GLU A 61 -3.40 -4.50 -6.50
C GLU A 61 -2.66 -3.94 -5.27
N LEU A 62 -1.66 -3.08 -5.48
CA LEU A 62 -1.09 -2.23 -4.44
C LEU A 62 -1.81 -0.89 -4.48
N ILE A 63 -2.56 -0.59 -3.43
CA ILE A 63 -3.18 0.72 -3.22
C ILE A 63 -2.20 1.55 -2.39
N LEU A 64 -1.82 2.72 -2.89
CA LEU A 64 -0.93 3.65 -2.20
C LEU A 64 -1.57 5.04 -2.15
N GLU A 65 -1.71 5.58 -0.94
CA GLU A 65 -2.16 6.96 -0.69
C GLU A 65 -1.15 7.69 0.19
N LYS A 66 -0.65 8.84 -0.25
CA LYS A 66 0.26 9.69 0.50
C LYS A 66 -0.16 11.15 0.34
N LYS A 67 -0.14 11.89 1.44
CA LYS A 67 -0.57 13.30 1.52
C LYS A 67 0.54 14.27 1.91
N ASP A 68 1.72 13.75 2.22
CA ASP A 68 2.89 14.59 2.43
C ASP A 68 3.67 14.73 1.13
N ASP A 69 4.78 15.47 1.19
CA ASP A 69 5.72 15.65 0.09
C ASP A 69 6.96 14.76 0.21
N ALA A 70 7.00 13.84 1.20
CA ALA A 70 8.13 12.96 1.41
C ALA A 70 8.30 11.95 0.26
N LYS A 71 9.54 11.51 0.01
CA LYS A 71 9.85 10.54 -1.06
C LYS A 71 9.83 9.10 -0.56
N LEU A 72 9.05 8.27 -1.23
CA LEU A 72 9.05 6.82 -1.00
C LEU A 72 9.58 6.10 -2.24
N LYS A 73 10.45 5.12 -2.04
CA LYS A 73 10.87 4.19 -3.10
C LYS A 73 10.10 2.88 -2.99
N LEU A 74 9.45 2.48 -4.08
CA LEU A 74 8.79 1.19 -4.23
C LEU A 74 9.71 0.25 -5.01
N SER A 75 10.10 -0.88 -4.42
CA SER A 75 10.96 -1.89 -5.04
C SER A 75 10.40 -3.31 -4.84
N GLY A 76 11.08 -4.29 -5.44
CA GLY A 76 10.68 -5.70 -5.35
C GLY A 76 10.07 -6.28 -6.63
N ARG A 77 9.96 -5.48 -7.71
CA ARG A 77 9.50 -5.95 -9.02
C ARG A 77 10.14 -5.19 -10.19
N LYS A 78 10.07 -5.79 -11.37
CA LYS A 78 10.74 -5.33 -12.59
C LYS A 78 9.97 -4.25 -13.37
N GLY A 79 8.69 -4.04 -13.07
CA GLY A 79 7.89 -3.03 -13.75
C GLY A 79 6.71 -2.56 -12.93
N TRP A 80 6.30 -1.31 -13.14
CA TRP A 80 5.18 -0.68 -12.45
C TRP A 80 4.22 -0.07 -13.46
N GLY A 81 2.96 -0.51 -13.43
CA GLY A 81 1.86 0.05 -14.20
C GLY A 81 0.75 0.49 -13.25
N MET A 82 0.23 1.69 -13.48
CA MET A 82 -0.90 2.23 -12.72
C MET A 82 -2.22 1.88 -13.42
N LYS A 83 -3.22 1.52 -12.63
CA LYS A 83 -4.56 1.20 -13.14
C LYS A 83 -5.16 2.45 -13.79
N GLY A 84 -5.57 2.32 -15.05
CA GLY A 84 -6.13 3.45 -15.81
C GLY A 84 -5.09 4.40 -16.38
N SER A 85 -3.80 4.11 -16.24
CA SER A 85 -2.73 4.82 -16.94
C SER A 85 -2.13 3.95 -18.03
N ASN A 86 -1.76 4.60 -19.12
CA ASN A 86 -0.99 3.97 -20.20
C ASN A 86 0.52 4.06 -19.98
N THR A 87 0.97 4.61 -18.85
CA THR A 87 2.40 4.72 -18.54
C THR A 87 2.90 3.49 -17.80
N VAL A 88 3.99 2.90 -18.30
CA VAL A 88 4.67 1.76 -17.68
C VAL A 88 6.11 2.16 -17.36
N TYR A 89 6.49 1.96 -16.10
CA TYR A 89 7.85 2.16 -15.60
C TYR A 89 8.56 0.80 -15.61
N ASN A 90 9.51 0.58 -16.51
CA ASN A 90 10.27 -0.66 -16.62
C ASN A 90 11.62 -0.52 -15.92
N VAL A 91 11.73 -1.13 -14.74
CA VAL A 91 12.94 -1.10 -13.90
C VAL A 91 14.08 -1.90 -14.55
N GLU A 92 13.78 -3.04 -15.16
CA GLU A 92 14.82 -3.89 -15.77
C GLU A 92 15.47 -3.23 -16.99
N LYS A 93 14.67 -2.58 -17.83
CA LYS A 93 15.13 -1.87 -19.03
C LYS A 93 15.56 -0.43 -18.77
N GLN A 94 15.36 0.06 -17.54
CA GLN A 94 15.58 1.46 -17.17
C GLN A 94 14.87 2.44 -18.13
N SER A 95 13.60 2.16 -18.45
CA SER A 95 12.80 2.95 -19.40
C SER A 95 11.39 3.23 -18.89
N ILE A 96 10.81 4.35 -19.34
CA ILE A 96 9.40 4.69 -19.10
C ILE A 96 8.73 4.74 -20.47
N THR A 97 7.61 4.05 -20.63
CA THR A 97 6.92 3.96 -21.92
C THR A 97 5.45 4.30 -21.75
N GLU A 98 4.93 5.12 -22.65
CA GLU A 98 3.51 5.39 -22.83
C GLU A 98 2.95 4.49 -23.93
N ILE A 99 1.86 3.79 -23.62
CA ILE A 99 1.13 2.94 -24.55
C ILE A 99 0.04 3.79 -25.22
N ILE A 100 0.11 3.95 -26.54
CA ILE A 100 -0.87 4.71 -27.30
C ILE A 100 -1.74 3.70 -28.05
N ILE A 101 -3.00 3.58 -27.64
CA ILE A 101 -3.97 2.66 -28.26
C ILE A 101 -4.82 3.47 -29.24
N SER A 102 -4.74 3.14 -30.52
CA SER A 102 -5.53 3.75 -31.59
C SER A 102 -6.30 2.68 -32.37
N LYS A 103 -7.14 3.11 -33.33
CA LYS A 103 -7.84 2.17 -34.22
C LYS A 103 -6.88 1.40 -35.12
N ASP A 104 -5.73 1.99 -35.42
CA ASP A 104 -4.75 1.46 -36.37
C ASP A 104 -3.69 0.57 -35.70
N GLY A 105 -3.67 0.51 -34.37
CA GLY A 105 -2.80 -0.38 -33.63
C GLY A 105 -2.47 0.10 -32.22
N THR A 106 -1.46 -0.52 -31.63
CA THR A 106 -0.88 -0.11 -30.35
C THR A 106 0.55 0.33 -30.59
N GLU A 107 0.85 1.59 -30.27
CA GLU A 107 2.19 2.15 -30.33
C GLU A 107 2.77 2.30 -28.92
N ARG A 108 4.10 2.33 -28.85
CA ARG A 108 4.85 2.54 -27.62
C ARG A 108 5.78 3.73 -27.81
N LYS A 109 5.65 4.72 -26.94
CA LYS A 109 6.46 5.93 -26.96
C LYS A 109 7.29 5.99 -25.70
N ASP A 110 8.61 6.09 -25.85
CA ASP A 110 9.50 6.28 -24.70
C ASP A 110 9.38 7.70 -24.15
N LEU A 111 9.34 7.79 -22.83
CA LEU A 111 9.25 9.02 -22.07
C LEU A 111 10.57 9.27 -21.31
N PRO A 112 10.98 10.53 -21.14
CA PRO A 112 12.14 10.85 -20.31
C PRO A 112 11.87 10.56 -18.83
N ASN A 113 12.91 10.12 -18.12
CA ASN A 113 12.89 9.95 -16.66
C ASN A 113 13.06 11.30 -15.94
N ASP A 114 11.99 12.07 -15.88
CA ASP A 114 11.96 13.39 -15.25
C ASP A 114 11.71 13.29 -13.73
N LYS A 115 12.77 13.50 -12.93
CA LYS A 115 12.71 13.44 -11.46
C LYS A 115 11.91 14.56 -10.79
N SER A 116 11.44 15.56 -11.55
CA SER A 116 10.52 16.58 -11.03
C SER A 116 9.07 16.09 -10.93
N LYS A 117 8.72 14.99 -11.64
CA LYS A 117 7.37 14.42 -11.62
C LYS A 117 7.08 13.67 -10.33
N SER A 118 5.80 13.40 -10.08
CA SER A 118 5.33 12.65 -8.91
C SER A 118 5.84 11.22 -8.87
N ILE A 119 6.19 10.64 -10.03
CA ILE A 119 6.79 9.31 -10.12
C ILE A 119 7.96 9.36 -11.10
N TYR A 120 9.08 8.78 -10.71
CA TYR A 120 10.24 8.62 -11.57
C TYR A 120 10.97 7.30 -11.29
N LEU A 121 11.79 6.88 -12.25
CA LEU A 121 12.49 5.60 -12.22
C LEU A 121 13.83 5.71 -11.46
N GLU A 122 14.14 4.70 -10.66
CA GLU A 122 15.45 4.47 -10.04
C GLU A 122 15.95 3.06 -10.40
N SER A 123 17.20 2.75 -10.01
CA SER A 123 17.87 1.51 -10.43
C SER A 123 17.14 0.22 -10.06
N ASP A 124 16.45 0.20 -8.93
CA ASP A 124 15.80 -0.98 -8.35
C ASP A 124 14.29 -0.80 -8.11
N GLY A 125 13.69 0.25 -8.67
CA GLY A 125 12.30 0.57 -8.41
C GLY A 125 11.83 1.89 -9.00
N ILE A 126 10.75 2.43 -8.42
CA ILE A 126 10.26 3.78 -8.69
C ILE A 126 10.28 4.60 -7.41
N VAL A 127 10.53 5.90 -7.53
CA VAL A 127 10.28 6.84 -6.44
C VAL A 127 8.95 7.52 -6.71
N VAL A 128 8.15 7.62 -5.66
CA VAL A 128 6.92 8.39 -5.61
C VAL A 128 7.10 9.58 -4.64
N GLN A 129 6.73 10.77 -5.09
CA GLN A 129 6.91 12.03 -4.36
C GLN A 129 5.68 12.93 -4.52
N GLY A 130 5.50 13.84 -3.56
CA GLY A 130 4.29 14.68 -3.50
C GLY A 130 3.04 13.90 -3.09
N GLU A 131 1.88 14.56 -3.18
CA GLU A 131 0.59 13.92 -2.94
C GLU A 131 0.25 12.95 -4.06
N ILE A 132 -0.10 11.72 -3.70
CA ILE A 132 -0.41 10.67 -4.67
C ILE A 132 -1.46 9.72 -4.12
N LYS A 133 -2.38 9.30 -4.98
CA LYS A 133 -3.34 8.23 -4.72
C LYS A 133 -3.41 7.35 -5.96
N GLU A 134 -2.66 6.26 -5.94
CA GLU A 134 -2.50 5.38 -7.09
C GLU A 134 -2.76 3.93 -6.74
N VAL A 135 -3.18 3.18 -7.76
CA VAL A 135 -3.37 1.73 -7.68
C VAL A 135 -2.44 1.09 -8.71
N PHE A 136 -1.49 0.29 -8.23
CA PHE A 136 -0.57 -0.43 -9.10
C PHE A 136 -1.05 -1.87 -9.28
N GLY A 137 -1.08 -2.35 -10.53
CA GLY A 137 -1.29 -3.77 -10.80
C GLY A 137 -0.02 -4.54 -10.46
N VAL A 138 -0.07 -5.40 -9.45
CA VAL A 138 1.10 -6.08 -8.84
C VAL A 138 1.03 -7.61 -8.92
N THR A 139 0.10 -8.15 -9.70
CA THR A 139 -0.04 -9.60 -9.95
C THR A 139 1.27 -10.22 -10.44
N GLU A 140 1.61 -11.38 -9.87
CA GLU A 140 2.74 -12.22 -10.28
C GLU A 140 2.41 -13.70 -10.05
N GLU A 141 3.06 -14.60 -10.79
CA GLU A 141 2.82 -16.05 -10.68
C GLU A 141 3.27 -16.63 -9.33
N THR A 142 4.35 -16.07 -8.77
CA THR A 142 4.92 -16.52 -7.50
C THR A 142 4.78 -15.43 -6.43
N PRO A 143 4.55 -15.79 -5.15
CA PRO A 143 4.49 -14.80 -4.08
C PRO A 143 5.80 -14.04 -3.97
N TYR A 144 5.72 -12.75 -3.71
CA TYR A 144 6.89 -11.90 -3.55
C TYR A 144 6.60 -10.76 -2.57
N THR A 145 7.61 -9.93 -2.32
CA THR A 145 7.50 -8.81 -1.38
C THR A 145 7.79 -7.50 -2.10
N ILE A 146 6.89 -6.54 -1.92
CA ILE A 146 7.12 -5.14 -2.27
C ILE A 146 7.73 -4.46 -1.05
N THR A 147 8.84 -3.76 -1.26
CA THR A 147 9.46 -2.95 -0.21
C THR A 147 9.17 -1.47 -0.48
N ILE A 148 8.65 -0.78 0.54
CA ILE A 148 8.44 0.66 0.53
C ILE A 148 9.46 1.28 1.47
N THR A 149 10.39 2.06 0.93
CA THR A 149 11.49 2.69 1.69
C THR A 149 11.32 4.19 1.71
N ASN A 150 11.47 4.82 2.87
CA ASN A 150 11.61 6.28 2.95
C ASN A 150 13.01 6.68 2.48
N VAL A 151 13.08 7.37 1.34
CA VAL A 151 14.35 7.84 0.73
C VAL A 151 14.54 9.34 0.89
N ASP A 152 13.72 9.98 1.72
CA ASP A 152 13.82 11.39 2.06
C ASP A 152 14.60 11.62 3.36
N ASP A 153 14.90 12.88 3.67
CA ASP A 153 15.57 13.31 4.90
C ASP A 153 14.61 13.57 6.07
N LYS A 154 13.31 13.38 5.85
CA LYS A 154 12.22 13.61 6.80
C LYS A 154 11.27 12.42 6.93
N PRO A 155 10.47 12.32 8.00
CA PRO A 155 9.50 11.24 8.15
C PRO A 155 8.44 11.23 7.04
N ALA A 156 8.11 10.04 6.53
CA ALA A 156 7.09 9.83 5.52
C ALA A 156 5.86 9.13 6.11
N ARG A 157 4.66 9.68 5.84
CA ARG A 157 3.35 9.20 6.30
C ARG A 157 2.48 8.83 5.10
N PHE A 158 2.09 7.56 5.03
CA PHE A 158 1.32 7.05 3.90
C PHE A 158 0.41 5.90 4.32
N GLU A 159 -0.56 5.59 3.48
CA GLU A 159 -1.39 4.40 3.56
C GLU A 159 -1.02 3.48 2.40
N ALA A 160 -0.74 2.20 2.69
CA ALA A 160 -0.45 1.20 1.67
C ALA A 160 -1.07 -0.14 2.01
N GLN A 161 -1.66 -0.79 1.01
CA GLN A 161 -2.24 -2.11 1.16
C GLN A 161 -2.12 -2.90 -0.14
N VAL A 162 -1.75 -4.18 -0.03
CA VAL A 162 -1.93 -5.15 -1.10
C VAL A 162 -3.30 -5.81 -0.95
N VAL A 163 -4.06 -5.83 -2.03
CA VAL A 163 -5.36 -6.48 -2.12
C VAL A 163 -5.30 -7.54 -3.21
N ASP A 164 -5.46 -8.79 -2.81
CA ASP A 164 -5.52 -9.94 -3.71
C ASP A 164 -6.99 -10.26 -4.01
N ARG A 165 -7.37 -10.23 -5.29
CA ARG A 165 -8.74 -10.52 -5.75
C ARG A 165 -8.76 -11.80 -6.57
#